data_AF-A0A6S7I1M4-F1
#
_entry.id   AF-A0A6S7I1M4-F1
#
_cell.length_a   1.000
_cell.length_b   1.000
_cell.length_c   1.000
_cell.angle_alpha   90.00
_cell.angle_beta   90.00
_cell.angle_gamma   90.00
#
_symmetry.space_group_name_H-M   'P 1'
#
loop_
_entity.id
_entity.type
_entity.pdbx_description
1 polymer ?
#
loop_
_entity_poly.entity_id
_entity_poly.type
_entity_poly.pdbx_seq_one_letter_code
_entity_poly.pdbx_strand_id
1 'polypeptide(L)'
;VKVAGETAYDCSGESLYEIYKDLWLTQGDRNKMTEQGLGSENLRKLISGDDSGVKVGDVGKVADGLLHSVYGSKLRKPIDKIIADHGLYVPFYMNNNPMYILTLPGSDEIMTAQGGEAKGNYKLDNLELEYETIESDTLAGEVSRMYSTGRSLSYKHVTLMRTSNWDKDLTIVNENINIPRKSMSAIVLLFTNRVRTNSEEYIYPNIDKVNLTIEGVPNAVFSQGLPKSRFFEEAKRFFCPMCEKSMADEFMSISRFFSNGFALVVDLRSTQDDTTGGGRKIVNTQSGVLMEINKRATTADVQCNIFVVSDALLNFASRDLSSIQY
;
A
#
# COMPACT_ATOMS: atom_id res chain seq x y z
N VAL A 1 7.71 2.21 -13.07
CA VAL A 1 9.05 1.79 -13.53
C VAL A 1 8.91 0.86 -14.73
N LYS A 2 9.58 1.17 -15.83
CA LYS A 2 9.68 0.29 -17.00
C LYS A 2 11.08 -0.26 -17.16
N VAL A 3 11.21 -1.50 -17.62
CA VAL A 3 12.50 -2.14 -17.93
C VAL A 3 12.36 -2.76 -19.32
N ALA A 4 13.28 -2.45 -20.24
CA ALA A 4 13.22 -2.88 -21.64
C ALA A 4 11.86 -2.57 -22.34
N GLY A 5 11.21 -1.47 -21.97
CA GLY A 5 9.91 -1.05 -22.51
C GLY A 5 8.68 -1.64 -21.79
N GLU A 6 8.86 -2.71 -21.00
CA GLU A 6 7.80 -3.38 -20.25
C GLU A 6 7.59 -2.75 -18.87
N THR A 7 6.35 -2.70 -18.38
CA THR A 7 6.03 -2.15 -17.06
C THR A 7 6.40 -3.15 -15.96
N ALA A 8 7.55 -2.95 -15.31
CA ALA A 8 7.99 -3.78 -14.19
C ALA A 8 7.20 -3.48 -12.90
N TYR A 9 6.93 -2.21 -12.63
CA TYR A 9 6.20 -1.81 -11.43
C TYR A 9 5.36 -0.58 -11.73
N ASP A 10 4.12 -0.59 -11.27
CA ASP A 10 3.18 0.51 -11.37
C ASP A 10 2.54 0.72 -10.00
N CYS A 11 2.69 1.93 -9.47
CA CYS A 11 2.11 2.33 -8.18
C CYS A 11 0.88 3.23 -8.35
N SER A 12 0.36 3.37 -9.56
CA SER A 12 -0.82 4.19 -9.84
C SER A 12 -2.01 3.68 -9.02
N GLY A 13 -2.60 4.56 -8.20
CA GLY A 13 -3.71 4.22 -7.31
C GLY A 13 -3.32 3.46 -6.03
N GLU A 14 -2.05 3.09 -5.82
CA GLU A 14 -1.58 2.42 -4.59
C GLU A 14 -1.48 3.38 -3.38
N SER A 15 -1.57 4.70 -3.58
CA SER A 15 -1.35 5.70 -2.51
C SER A 15 -2.22 5.48 -1.28
N LEU A 16 -3.50 5.14 -1.48
CA LEU A 16 -4.43 4.78 -0.41
C LEU A 16 -3.96 3.54 0.37
N TYR A 17 -3.52 2.51 -0.35
CA TYR A 17 -3.02 1.29 0.25
C TYR A 17 -1.75 1.54 1.08
N GLU A 18 -0.83 2.34 0.55
CA GLU A 18 0.41 2.68 1.25
C GLU A 18 0.16 3.48 2.52
N ILE A 19 -0.66 4.52 2.43
CA ILE A 19 -1.02 5.32 3.61
C ILE A 19 -1.69 4.43 4.66
N TYR A 20 -2.53 3.48 4.25
CA TYR A 20 -3.14 2.52 5.17
C TYR A 20 -2.11 1.60 5.82
N LYS A 21 -1.18 1.05 5.02
CA LYS A 21 -0.08 0.20 5.50
C LYS A 21 0.74 0.92 6.57
N ASP A 22 1.03 2.21 6.37
CA ASP A 22 1.79 3.03 7.31
C ASP A 22 1.08 3.20 8.67
N LEU A 23 -0.24 3.04 8.75
CA LEU A 23 -0.98 3.07 10.02
C LEU A 23 -0.64 1.90 10.94
N TRP A 24 -0.07 0.83 10.39
CA TRP A 24 0.34 -0.35 11.16
C TRP A 24 1.76 -0.28 11.68
N LEU A 25 2.53 0.75 11.32
CA LEU A 25 3.84 1.01 11.91
C LEU A 25 3.71 1.39 13.39
N THR A 26 4.77 1.13 14.16
CA THR A 26 4.84 1.64 15.54
C THR A 26 4.94 3.16 15.53
N GLN A 27 4.49 3.82 16.61
CA GLN A 27 4.65 5.27 16.73
C GLN A 27 6.13 5.69 16.62
N GLY A 28 7.04 4.88 17.16
CA GLY A 28 8.47 5.11 17.08
C GLY A 28 9.01 5.07 15.65
N ASP A 29 8.57 4.11 14.83
CA ASP A 29 9.02 4.00 13.44
C ASP A 29 8.42 5.11 12.56
N ARG A 30 7.16 5.46 12.78
CA ARG A 30 6.53 6.62 12.12
C ARG A 30 7.30 7.91 12.41
N ASN A 31 7.74 8.12 13.64
CA ASN A 31 8.53 9.28 14.04
C ASN A 31 9.93 9.34 13.40
N LYS A 32 10.50 8.20 12.97
CA LYS A 32 11.77 8.17 12.22
C LYS A 32 11.58 8.51 10.74
N MET A 33 10.39 8.30 10.20
CA MET A 33 10.05 8.51 8.79
C MET A 33 9.64 9.96 8.50
N THR A 34 10.40 10.92 9.04
CA THR A 34 10.16 12.37 8.91
C THR A 34 10.11 12.83 7.46
N GLU A 35 11.13 12.48 6.66
CA GLU A 35 11.19 12.86 5.23
C GLU A 35 10.13 12.16 4.37
N GLN A 36 9.46 11.12 4.89
CA GLN A 36 8.34 10.46 4.21
C GLN A 36 6.99 11.08 4.58
N GLY A 37 6.98 12.06 5.49
CA GLY A 37 5.76 12.74 5.94
C GLY A 37 4.91 11.93 6.93
N LEU A 38 5.46 10.92 7.60
CA LEU A 38 4.71 10.06 8.54
C LEU A 38 4.78 10.51 10.02
N GLY A 39 5.49 11.61 10.29
CA GLY A 39 5.59 12.23 11.61
C GLY A 39 4.29 12.88 12.07
N SER A 40 4.39 14.04 12.72
CA SER A 40 3.21 14.75 13.23
C SER A 40 2.42 15.44 12.10
N GLU A 41 1.16 15.79 12.39
CA GLU A 41 0.36 16.62 11.48
C GLU A 41 1.01 17.99 11.22
N ASN A 42 1.64 18.61 12.23
CA ASN A 42 2.31 19.90 12.04
C ASN A 42 3.53 19.78 11.14
N LEU A 43 4.32 18.71 11.31
CA LEU A 43 5.49 18.46 10.48
C LEU A 43 5.09 18.23 9.02
N ARG A 44 3.98 17.51 8.77
CA ARG A 44 3.41 17.37 7.42
C ARG A 44 3.05 18.73 6.81
N LYS A 45 2.41 19.61 7.58
CA LYS A 45 2.05 20.96 7.13
C LYS A 45 3.31 21.76 6.75
N LEU A 46 4.32 21.79 7.61
CA LEU A 46 5.62 22.42 7.36
C LEU A 46 6.32 21.86 6.11
N ILE A 47 6.36 20.54 5.94
CA ILE A 47 6.93 19.90 4.75
C ILE A 47 6.16 20.31 3.49
N SER A 48 4.83 20.42 3.56
CA SER A 48 4.01 20.88 2.44
C SER A 48 4.02 22.39 2.19
N GLY A 49 4.76 23.16 3.00
CA GLY A 49 4.83 24.63 2.90
C GLY A 49 3.63 25.37 3.47
N ASP A 50 2.84 24.71 4.33
CA ASP A 50 1.74 25.32 5.06
C ASP A 50 2.18 25.72 6.47
N ASP A 51 2.45 27.02 6.66
CA ASP A 51 2.80 27.60 7.97
C ASP A 51 1.56 27.91 8.83
N SER A 52 0.35 27.68 8.31
CA SER A 52 -0.89 28.04 8.99
C SER A 52 -1.18 27.07 10.14
N GLY A 53 -0.70 27.43 11.33
CA GLY A 53 -0.94 26.69 12.58
C GLY A 53 0.28 26.54 13.49
N VAL A 54 1.48 26.84 12.98
CA VAL A 54 2.73 26.76 13.75
C VAL A 54 2.98 28.06 14.51
N LYS A 55 2.21 28.28 15.59
CA LYS A 55 2.49 29.35 16.54
C LYS A 55 3.57 28.90 17.53
N VAL A 56 4.68 29.62 17.59
CA VAL A 56 5.80 29.38 18.51
C VAL A 56 5.28 29.54 19.95
N GLY A 57 5.18 28.42 20.70
CA GLY A 57 4.69 28.42 22.08
C GLY A 57 4.34 27.04 22.66
N ASP A 58 3.98 26.06 21.81
CA ASP A 58 3.70 24.69 22.26
C ASP A 58 4.93 23.78 22.06
N VAL A 59 5.30 23.00 23.08
CA VAL A 59 6.51 22.16 23.10
C VAL A 59 6.59 21.19 21.89
N GLY A 60 5.47 20.65 21.43
CA GLY A 60 5.42 19.80 20.22
C GLY A 60 5.71 20.55 18.92
N LYS A 61 5.33 21.83 18.82
CA LYS A 61 5.60 22.68 17.65
C LYS A 61 7.07 23.09 17.57
N VAL A 62 7.78 23.16 18.70
CA VAL A 62 9.22 23.44 18.74
C VAL A 62 10.00 22.28 18.14
N ALA A 63 9.67 21.04 18.49
CA ALA A 63 10.32 19.86 17.95
C ALA A 63 10.12 19.73 16.43
N ASP A 64 8.88 19.91 15.95
CA ASP A 64 8.58 19.86 14.51
C ASP A 64 9.25 21.00 13.75
N GLY A 65 9.34 22.20 14.33
CA GLY A 65 10.08 23.32 13.75
C GLY A 65 11.59 23.07 13.66
N LEU A 66 12.18 22.40 14.65
CA LEU A 66 13.60 21.99 14.61
C LEU A 66 13.85 20.89 13.57
N LEU A 67 12.94 19.93 13.44
CA LEU A 67 13.03 18.93 12.37
C LEU A 67 12.95 19.59 11.00
N HIS A 68 12.02 20.54 10.82
CA HIS A 68 11.90 21.29 9.59
C HIS A 68 13.14 22.15 9.30
N SER A 69 13.81 22.73 10.30
CA SER A 69 15.05 23.49 10.07
C SER A 69 16.23 22.61 9.65
N VAL A 70 16.23 21.32 10.00
CA VAL A 70 17.26 20.35 9.62
C VAL A 70 16.98 19.73 8.25
N TYR A 71 15.74 19.28 8.01
CA TYR A 71 15.37 18.51 6.82
C TYR A 71 14.69 19.35 5.71
N GLY A 72 14.27 20.57 6.03
CA GLY A 72 13.56 21.46 5.11
C GLY A 72 12.17 20.96 4.70
N SER A 73 11.70 21.43 3.55
CA SER A 73 10.45 20.99 2.90
C SER A 73 10.68 19.79 1.95
N LYS A 74 11.68 18.95 2.23
CA LYS A 74 12.01 17.82 1.37
C LYS A 74 11.10 16.63 1.68
N LEU A 75 10.49 16.06 0.63
CA LEU A 75 9.75 14.80 0.71
C LEU A 75 10.52 13.71 -0.04
N ARG A 76 10.73 12.57 0.61
CA ARG A 76 11.38 11.39 0.06
C ARG A 76 10.39 10.24 -0.01
N LYS A 77 10.11 9.74 -1.21
CA LYS A 77 9.32 8.50 -1.39
C LYS A 77 10.26 7.38 -1.82
N PRO A 78 10.44 6.33 -1.01
CA PRO A 78 11.22 5.17 -1.43
C PRO A 78 10.52 4.45 -2.58
N ILE A 79 11.26 4.18 -3.67
CA ILE A 79 10.82 3.45 -4.88
C ILE A 79 11.35 2.00 -4.86
N ASP A 80 12.02 1.64 -3.77
CA ASP A 80 12.75 0.40 -3.55
C ASP A 80 11.85 -0.83 -3.36
N LYS A 81 10.52 -0.78 -3.49
CA LYS A 81 9.68 -1.97 -3.26
C LYS A 81 10.02 -3.18 -4.14
N ILE A 82 10.55 -2.97 -5.35
CA ILE A 82 11.06 -4.06 -6.21
C ILE A 82 12.35 -4.67 -5.63
N ILE A 83 13.08 -3.87 -4.85
CA ILE A 83 14.45 -4.09 -4.36
C ILE A 83 14.47 -4.60 -2.91
N ALA A 84 13.63 -4.03 -2.05
CA ALA A 84 13.62 -4.17 -0.60
C ALA A 84 13.15 -5.55 -0.14
N ASP A 85 12.24 -6.18 -0.88
CA ASP A 85 11.65 -7.44 -0.45
C ASP A 85 12.62 -8.62 -0.70
N HIS A 86 13.24 -8.76 -1.89
CA HIS A 86 14.01 -9.98 -2.22
C HIS A 86 15.20 -9.85 -3.20
N GLY A 87 15.72 -8.64 -3.51
CA GLY A 87 17.02 -8.54 -4.19
C GLY A 87 17.38 -7.21 -4.82
N LEU A 88 18.69 -6.95 -4.92
CA LEU A 88 19.25 -5.72 -5.44
C LEU A 88 19.06 -5.59 -6.96
N TYR A 89 18.13 -4.74 -7.43
CA TYR A 89 18.08 -4.35 -8.85
C TYR A 89 19.21 -3.37 -9.14
N VAL A 90 20.15 -3.76 -10.01
CA VAL A 90 21.34 -2.96 -10.35
C VAL A 90 21.33 -2.65 -11.85
N PRO A 91 20.76 -1.50 -12.26
CA PRO A 91 20.69 -1.07 -13.66
C PRO A 91 22.02 -1.12 -14.39
N PHE A 92 23.11 -0.79 -13.71
CA PHE A 92 24.45 -0.70 -14.29
C PHE A 92 24.91 -2.00 -14.98
N TYR A 93 24.45 -3.17 -14.49
CA TYR A 93 24.80 -4.47 -15.08
C TYR A 93 23.78 -4.97 -16.10
N MET A 94 22.74 -4.22 -16.40
CA MET A 94 21.70 -4.59 -17.36
C MET A 94 22.02 -4.05 -18.75
N ASN A 95 21.60 -4.76 -19.78
CA ASN A 95 21.68 -4.23 -21.15
C ASN A 95 20.65 -3.11 -21.39
N ASN A 96 19.58 -3.09 -20.58
CA ASN A 96 18.50 -2.12 -20.65
C ASN A 96 18.36 -1.38 -19.31
N ASN A 97 18.50 -0.06 -19.36
CA ASN A 97 18.29 0.80 -18.19
C ASN A 97 16.80 0.90 -17.84
N PRO A 98 16.45 1.02 -16.55
CA PRO A 98 15.08 1.32 -16.15
C PRO A 98 14.69 2.73 -16.57
N MET A 99 13.41 2.89 -16.88
CA MET A 99 12.78 4.19 -17.07
C MET A 99 11.82 4.44 -15.90
N TYR A 100 12.01 5.56 -15.23
CA TYR A 100 11.11 6.05 -14.19
C TYR A 100 10.14 7.03 -14.83
N ILE A 101 8.85 6.76 -14.68
CA ILE A 101 7.77 7.62 -15.16
C ILE A 101 7.04 8.10 -13.91
N LEU A 102 7.05 9.41 -13.70
CA LEU A 102 6.30 10.07 -12.65
C LEU A 102 5.03 10.66 -13.26
N THR A 103 3.89 10.16 -12.83
CA THR A 103 2.58 10.73 -13.17
C THR A 103 2.08 11.48 -11.95
N LEU A 104 1.75 12.76 -12.13
CA LEU A 104 1.22 13.57 -11.04
C LEU A 104 -0.30 13.38 -10.94
N PRO A 105 -0.83 13.31 -9.71
CA PRO A 105 -2.26 13.13 -9.48
C PRO A 105 -3.08 14.29 -10.06
N GLY A 106 -4.24 13.96 -10.63
CA GLY A 106 -5.20 14.95 -11.09
C GLY A 106 -5.76 15.77 -9.92
N SER A 107 -6.40 16.91 -10.23
CA SER A 107 -6.98 17.78 -9.18
C SER A 107 -8.05 17.09 -8.32
N ASP A 108 -8.66 16.03 -8.83
CA ASP A 108 -9.64 15.16 -8.20
C ASP A 108 -9.05 14.20 -7.16
N GLU A 109 -7.76 13.91 -7.24
CA GLU A 109 -7.04 13.10 -6.24
C GLU A 109 -6.44 13.96 -5.12
N ILE A 110 -6.43 15.29 -5.26
CA ILE A 110 -6.03 16.21 -4.21
C ILE A 110 -7.14 16.28 -3.16
N MET A 111 -6.78 16.10 -1.88
CA MET A 111 -7.73 16.24 -0.78
C MET A 111 -8.36 17.63 -0.73
N THR A 112 -9.65 17.66 -0.41
CA THR A 112 -10.40 18.92 -0.28
C THR A 112 -10.11 19.52 1.10
N ALA A 113 -9.94 20.83 1.17
CA ALA A 113 -9.80 21.52 2.44
C ALA A 113 -11.03 21.27 3.35
N GLN A 114 -10.82 21.25 4.67
CA GLN A 114 -11.93 21.25 5.61
C GLN A 114 -12.81 22.49 5.35
N GLY A 115 -14.10 22.29 5.07
CA GLY A 115 -15.03 23.37 4.71
C GLY A 115 -15.49 23.39 3.24
N GLY A 116 -14.93 22.53 2.38
CA GLY A 116 -15.67 21.98 1.24
C GLY A 116 -15.64 22.72 -0.11
N GLU A 117 -14.88 23.81 -0.30
CA GLU A 117 -14.99 24.58 -1.56
C GLU A 117 -13.69 24.79 -2.35
N ALA A 118 -12.50 24.61 -1.75
CA ALA A 118 -11.23 24.79 -2.45
C ALA A 118 -10.42 23.49 -2.49
N LYS A 119 -10.08 23.04 -3.70
CA LYS A 119 -8.98 22.10 -3.92
C LYS A 119 -7.68 22.89 -3.80
N GLY A 120 -6.74 22.40 -3.00
CA GLY A 120 -5.41 23.02 -2.89
C GLY A 120 -4.71 22.97 -4.24
N ASN A 121 -4.06 24.07 -4.63
CA ASN A 121 -3.05 24.00 -5.69
C ASN A 121 -1.78 23.40 -5.09
N TYR A 122 -1.13 22.49 -5.81
CA TYR A 122 0.19 22.00 -5.42
C TYR A 122 1.21 22.27 -6.52
N LYS A 123 2.46 22.39 -6.12
CA LYS A 123 3.62 22.50 -6.99
C LYS A 123 4.68 21.56 -6.46
N LEU A 124 5.30 20.81 -7.35
CA LEU A 124 6.50 20.03 -7.03
C LEU A 124 7.68 20.69 -7.74
N ASP A 125 8.72 21.00 -6.98
CA ASP A 125 9.97 21.57 -7.47
C ASP A 125 11.14 20.67 -7.04
N ASN A 126 12.29 20.80 -7.71
CA ASN A 126 13.54 20.11 -7.34
C ASN A 126 13.38 18.58 -7.22
N LEU A 127 12.76 17.95 -8.22
CA LEU A 127 12.61 16.50 -8.29
C LEU A 127 13.97 15.84 -8.58
N GLU A 128 14.40 14.96 -7.67
CA GLU A 128 15.67 14.26 -7.74
C GLU A 128 15.48 12.75 -7.51
N LEU A 129 16.31 11.94 -8.17
CA LEU A 129 16.41 10.50 -7.91
C LEU A 129 17.67 10.22 -7.09
N GLU A 130 17.48 9.62 -5.93
CA GLU A 130 18.58 9.17 -5.06
C GLU A 130 18.81 7.67 -5.25
N TYR A 131 20.08 7.27 -5.32
CA TYR A 131 20.49 5.88 -5.51
C TYR A 131 21.46 5.46 -4.42
N GLU A 132 21.35 4.21 -3.99
CA GLU A 132 22.40 3.54 -3.22
C GLU A 132 23.41 2.90 -4.18
N THR A 133 24.70 3.08 -3.91
CA THR A 133 25.79 2.61 -4.77
C THR A 133 26.64 1.56 -4.07
N ILE A 134 27.08 0.54 -4.82
CA ILE A 134 28.07 -0.43 -4.35
C ILE A 134 29.47 0.07 -4.72
N GLU A 135 30.30 0.35 -3.72
CA GLU A 135 31.70 0.75 -3.93
C GLU A 135 32.69 -0.43 -3.89
N SER A 136 32.24 -1.62 -3.46
CA SER A 136 33.10 -2.81 -3.38
C SER A 136 33.17 -3.55 -4.72
N ASP A 137 34.37 -3.65 -5.29
CA ASP A 137 34.64 -4.41 -6.52
C ASP A 137 34.22 -5.88 -6.42
N THR A 138 34.39 -6.51 -5.26
CA THR A 138 34.01 -7.91 -5.03
C THR A 138 32.50 -8.08 -5.13
N LEU A 139 31.74 -7.26 -4.40
CA LEU A 139 30.27 -7.30 -4.42
C LEU A 139 29.72 -6.93 -5.80
N ALA A 140 30.32 -5.93 -6.44
CA ALA A 140 30.05 -5.54 -7.82
C ALA A 140 30.24 -6.73 -8.79
N GLY A 141 31.35 -7.46 -8.67
CA GLY A 141 31.64 -8.65 -9.46
C GLY A 141 30.65 -9.80 -9.23
N GLU A 142 30.23 -10.03 -7.99
CA GLU A 142 29.21 -11.04 -7.64
C GLU A 142 27.85 -10.69 -8.26
N VAL A 143 27.39 -9.45 -8.09
CA VAL A 143 26.15 -8.95 -8.69
C VAL A 143 26.17 -9.09 -10.21
N SER A 144 27.27 -8.71 -10.85
CA SER A 144 27.45 -8.84 -12.30
C SER A 144 27.34 -10.30 -12.76
N ARG A 145 27.94 -11.24 -12.02
CA ARG A 145 27.85 -12.68 -12.31
C ARG A 145 26.41 -13.19 -12.16
N MET A 146 25.71 -12.82 -11.08
CA MET A 146 24.32 -13.23 -10.85
C MET A 146 23.41 -12.85 -12.02
N TYR A 147 23.51 -11.62 -12.52
CA TYR A 147 22.71 -11.18 -13.65
C TYR A 147 23.13 -11.79 -15.00
N SER A 148 24.41 -12.19 -15.12
CA SER A 148 24.91 -12.88 -16.31
C SER A 148 24.43 -14.33 -16.39
N THR A 149 24.37 -15.05 -15.26
CA THR A 149 23.86 -16.44 -15.19
C THR A 149 22.35 -16.52 -15.22
N GLY A 150 21.67 -15.45 -14.81
CA GLY A 150 20.23 -15.36 -14.68
C GLY A 150 19.81 -15.17 -13.22
N ARG A 151 18.88 -14.25 -12.99
CA ARG A 151 18.39 -13.86 -11.67
C ARG A 151 16.90 -13.59 -11.72
N SER A 152 16.18 -14.05 -10.71
CA SER A 152 14.79 -13.65 -10.49
C SER A 152 14.72 -12.72 -9.28
N LEU A 153 13.93 -11.65 -9.39
CA LEU A 153 13.59 -10.76 -8.30
C LEU A 153 12.11 -10.92 -7.99
N SER A 154 11.78 -11.34 -6.77
CA SER A 154 10.41 -11.38 -6.30
C SER A 154 10.06 -10.10 -5.54
N TYR A 155 8.81 -9.67 -5.65
CA TYR A 155 8.30 -8.50 -4.93
C TYR A 155 6.78 -8.60 -4.78
N LYS A 156 6.22 -7.88 -3.82
CA LYS A 156 4.77 -7.71 -3.72
C LYS A 156 4.29 -6.66 -4.72
N HIS A 157 3.35 -7.04 -5.57
CA HIS A 157 2.67 -6.14 -6.49
C HIS A 157 1.25 -5.88 -6.00
N VAL A 158 0.91 -4.60 -5.79
CA VAL A 158 -0.41 -4.15 -5.38
C VAL A 158 -1.10 -3.57 -6.60
N THR A 159 -2.35 -3.95 -6.84
CA THR A 159 -3.15 -3.41 -7.94
C THR A 159 -4.45 -2.86 -7.39
N LEU A 160 -4.75 -1.58 -7.62
CA LEU A 160 -6.10 -1.06 -7.46
C LEU A 160 -6.96 -1.64 -8.59
N MET A 161 -7.82 -2.62 -8.27
CA MET A 161 -8.67 -3.27 -9.26
C MET A 161 -9.80 -2.35 -9.70
N ARG A 162 -10.53 -1.81 -8.73
CA ARG A 162 -11.64 -0.88 -8.96
C ARG A 162 -12.02 -0.14 -7.69
N THR A 163 -12.75 0.94 -7.89
CA THR A 163 -13.46 1.68 -6.85
C THR A 163 -14.96 1.49 -7.04
N SER A 164 -15.66 1.14 -5.97
CA SER A 164 -17.10 0.86 -5.92
C SER A 164 -17.76 1.85 -4.96
N ASN A 165 -18.87 2.45 -5.37
CA ASN A 165 -19.63 3.38 -4.53
C ASN A 165 -20.80 2.64 -3.91
N TRP A 166 -20.86 2.63 -2.58
CA TRP A 166 -21.90 1.95 -1.81
C TRP A 166 -22.85 2.98 -1.22
N ASP A 167 -24.13 2.84 -1.54
CA ASP A 167 -25.16 3.68 -0.95
C ASP A 167 -25.37 3.32 0.52
N LYS A 168 -25.68 4.33 1.33
CA LYS A 168 -25.82 4.18 2.78
C LYS A 168 -26.83 3.10 3.20
N ASP A 169 -27.90 2.93 2.43
CA ASP A 169 -29.03 2.03 2.72
C ASP A 169 -28.79 0.58 2.23
N LEU A 170 -27.71 0.34 1.49
CA LEU A 170 -27.39 -0.98 0.95
C LEU A 170 -27.10 -1.97 2.08
N THR A 171 -27.65 -3.18 2.05
CA THR A 171 -27.44 -4.18 3.11
C THR A 171 -26.64 -5.40 2.64
N ILE A 172 -26.58 -5.63 1.33
CA ILE A 172 -25.82 -6.71 0.71
C ILE A 172 -25.05 -6.13 -0.47
N VAL A 173 -23.74 -6.37 -0.50
CA VAL A 173 -22.87 -6.01 -1.63
C VAL A 173 -22.26 -7.28 -2.20
N ASN A 174 -22.30 -7.41 -3.53
CA ASN A 174 -21.61 -8.48 -4.23
C ASN A 174 -20.43 -7.91 -5.02
N GLU A 175 -19.22 -8.37 -4.72
CA GLU A 175 -18.01 -7.96 -5.42
C GLU A 175 -17.37 -9.18 -6.10
N ASN A 176 -17.14 -9.09 -7.41
CA ASN A 176 -16.38 -10.09 -8.18
C ASN A 176 -14.96 -9.59 -8.44
N ILE A 177 -13.97 -10.34 -7.96
CA ILE A 177 -12.54 -10.14 -8.20
C ILE A 177 -12.07 -11.21 -9.19
N ASN A 178 -11.95 -10.83 -10.46
CA ASN A 178 -11.49 -11.72 -11.52
C ASN A 178 -10.27 -11.15 -12.24
N ILE A 179 -9.16 -11.03 -11.50
CA ILE A 179 -7.86 -10.68 -12.06
C ILE A 179 -7.00 -11.95 -12.08
N PRO A 180 -6.47 -12.35 -13.25
CA PRO A 180 -5.56 -13.50 -13.33
C PRO A 180 -4.24 -13.16 -12.64
N ARG A 181 -3.88 -13.96 -11.63
CA ARG A 181 -2.63 -13.87 -10.87
C ARG A 181 -2.12 -15.26 -10.56
N LYS A 182 -0.84 -15.52 -10.84
CA LYS A 182 -0.20 -16.82 -10.51
C LYS A 182 -0.09 -17.01 -9.01
N SER A 183 0.04 -15.93 -8.24
CA SER A 183 0.10 -15.96 -6.79
C SER A 183 -0.57 -14.72 -6.20
N MET A 184 -1.84 -14.85 -5.78
CA MET A 184 -2.58 -13.81 -5.08
C MET A 184 -2.40 -13.97 -3.57
N SER A 185 -1.72 -13.03 -2.93
CA SER A 185 -1.48 -13.02 -1.49
C SER A 185 -2.71 -12.59 -0.70
N ALA A 186 -3.41 -11.54 -1.13
CA ALA A 186 -4.58 -11.04 -0.41
C ALA A 186 -5.49 -10.18 -1.29
N ILE A 187 -6.72 -10.00 -0.81
CA ILE A 187 -7.63 -8.97 -1.30
C ILE A 187 -7.89 -8.01 -0.15
N VAL A 188 -7.68 -6.71 -0.39
CA VAL A 188 -7.83 -5.66 0.61
C VAL A 188 -8.88 -4.65 0.15
N LEU A 189 -9.90 -4.43 0.99
CA LEU A 189 -10.93 -3.43 0.77
C LEU A 189 -10.72 -2.28 1.75
N LEU A 190 -10.44 -1.09 1.21
CA LEU A 190 -10.31 0.15 1.97
C LEU A 190 -11.53 1.05 1.74
N PHE A 191 -12.08 1.56 2.83
CA PHE A 191 -13.32 2.32 2.81
C PHE A 191 -13.07 3.77 3.17
N THR A 192 -13.55 4.69 2.34
CA THR A 192 -13.32 6.12 2.49
C THR A 192 -14.59 6.92 2.21
N ASN A 193 -14.61 8.18 2.64
CA ASN A 193 -15.63 9.12 2.21
C ASN A 193 -15.42 9.42 0.72
N ARG A 194 -16.51 9.67 -0.03
CA ARG A 194 -16.43 10.12 -1.43
C ARG A 194 -15.64 11.41 -1.59
N VAL A 195 -15.65 12.26 -0.56
CA VAL A 195 -14.82 13.45 -0.45
C VAL A 195 -13.89 13.28 0.75
N ARG A 196 -12.57 13.27 0.49
CA ARG A 196 -11.56 13.06 1.53
C ARG A 196 -11.01 14.40 2.02
N THR A 197 -11.05 14.59 3.33
CA THR A 197 -10.44 15.71 4.06
C THR A 197 -9.23 15.28 4.89
N ASN A 198 -9.04 13.98 5.09
CA ASN A 198 -7.94 13.40 5.86
C ASN A 198 -7.40 12.13 5.16
N SER A 199 -6.07 12.04 4.97
CA SER A 199 -5.39 10.90 4.34
C SER A 199 -5.44 9.63 5.17
N GLU A 200 -5.48 9.76 6.50
CA GLU A 200 -5.32 8.65 7.45
C GLU A 200 -6.68 8.16 8.00
N GLU A 201 -7.79 8.67 7.46
CA GLU A 201 -9.15 8.31 7.87
C GLU A 201 -9.79 7.30 6.92
N TYR A 202 -10.25 6.19 7.50
CA TYR A 202 -10.91 5.07 6.85
C TYR A 202 -12.17 4.68 7.61
N ILE A 203 -13.24 4.39 6.89
CA ILE A 203 -14.58 4.23 7.49
C ILE A 203 -14.87 2.76 7.76
N TYR A 204 -15.47 2.44 8.90
CA TYR A 204 -16.08 1.14 9.09
C TYR A 204 -17.53 1.13 8.55
N PRO A 205 -17.84 0.42 7.45
CA PRO A 205 -19.16 0.51 6.81
C PRO A 205 -20.20 -0.43 7.44
N ASN A 206 -20.09 -0.73 8.74
CA ASN A 206 -21.00 -1.63 9.48
C ASN A 206 -21.14 -3.04 8.87
N ILE A 207 -20.04 -3.63 8.40
CA ILE A 207 -20.03 -5.02 7.89
C ILE A 207 -20.18 -5.99 9.06
N ASP A 208 -21.11 -6.92 8.95
CA ASP A 208 -21.35 -7.95 9.96
C ASP A 208 -20.75 -9.30 9.56
N LYS A 209 -20.81 -9.66 8.26
CA LYS A 209 -20.33 -10.95 7.75
C LYS A 209 -19.89 -10.87 6.30
N VAL A 210 -18.86 -11.60 5.93
CA VAL A 210 -18.41 -11.77 4.54
C VAL A 210 -18.40 -13.24 4.16
N ASN A 211 -19.15 -13.61 3.12
CA ASN A 211 -19.09 -14.95 2.52
C ASN A 211 -18.22 -14.89 1.27
N LEU A 212 -17.33 -15.88 1.12
CA LEU A 212 -16.36 -15.94 0.02
C LEU A 212 -16.61 -17.19 -0.81
N THR A 213 -16.73 -17.04 -2.11
CA THR A 213 -16.73 -18.17 -3.05
C THR A 213 -15.52 -18.03 -3.97
N ILE A 214 -14.63 -19.01 -3.95
CA ILE A 214 -13.42 -19.01 -4.78
C ILE A 214 -13.55 -20.14 -5.78
N GLU A 215 -13.48 -19.84 -7.07
CA GLU A 215 -13.56 -20.85 -8.14
C GLU A 215 -14.82 -21.73 -8.06
N GLY A 216 -15.94 -21.15 -7.62
CA GLY A 216 -17.21 -21.87 -7.43
C GLY A 216 -17.29 -22.69 -6.14
N VAL A 217 -16.23 -22.72 -5.32
CA VAL A 217 -16.24 -23.36 -4.00
C VAL A 217 -16.64 -22.31 -2.95
N PRO A 218 -17.84 -22.41 -2.35
CA PRO A 218 -18.25 -21.49 -1.29
C PRO A 218 -17.46 -21.76 -0.02
N ASN A 219 -17.23 -20.71 0.77
CA ASN A 219 -16.57 -20.75 2.08
C ASN A 219 -15.17 -21.38 2.05
N ALA A 220 -14.45 -21.21 0.93
CA ALA A 220 -13.18 -21.87 0.68
C ALA A 220 -12.04 -21.43 1.63
N VAL A 221 -12.14 -20.25 2.24
CA VAL A 221 -11.17 -19.75 3.24
C VAL A 221 -11.74 -19.87 4.65
N PHE A 222 -12.99 -19.46 4.83
CA PHE A 222 -13.69 -19.50 6.11
C PHE A 222 -14.95 -20.35 5.97
N SER A 223 -15.01 -21.49 6.65
CA SER A 223 -16.10 -22.47 6.56
C SER A 223 -17.49 -21.90 6.85
N GLN A 224 -17.57 -20.84 7.66
CA GLN A 224 -18.82 -20.15 8.02
C GLN A 224 -18.85 -18.69 7.54
N GLY A 225 -17.97 -18.28 6.62
CA GLY A 225 -17.72 -16.88 6.29
C GLY A 225 -16.82 -16.20 7.33
N LEU A 226 -16.28 -15.03 7.00
CA LEU A 226 -15.44 -14.23 7.89
C LEU A 226 -16.33 -13.40 8.83
N PRO A 227 -16.32 -13.69 10.15
CA PRO A 227 -17.11 -12.93 11.11
C PRO A 227 -16.44 -11.61 11.50
N LYS A 228 -17.25 -10.64 11.92
CA LYS A 228 -16.78 -9.32 12.36
C LYS A 228 -15.66 -9.36 13.42
N SER A 229 -15.70 -10.32 14.35
CA SER A 229 -14.70 -10.45 15.41
C SER A 229 -13.29 -10.74 14.89
N ARG A 230 -13.15 -11.27 13.66
CA ARG A 230 -11.86 -11.62 13.05
C ARG A 230 -11.27 -10.52 12.17
N PHE A 231 -12.02 -9.46 11.83
CA PHE A 231 -11.53 -8.44 10.89
C PHE A 231 -10.23 -7.78 11.35
N PHE A 232 -10.12 -7.45 12.63
CA PHE A 232 -8.89 -6.85 13.17
C PHE A 232 -7.71 -7.83 13.14
N GLU A 233 -7.94 -9.10 13.50
CA GLU A 233 -6.89 -10.13 13.51
C GLU A 233 -6.34 -10.40 12.10
N GLU A 234 -7.22 -10.50 11.10
CA GLU A 234 -6.82 -10.70 9.70
C GLU A 234 -6.04 -9.50 9.17
N ALA A 235 -6.50 -8.27 9.43
CA ALA A 235 -5.79 -7.06 9.00
C ALA A 235 -4.43 -6.93 9.71
N LYS A 236 -4.38 -7.19 11.02
CA LYS A 236 -3.13 -7.18 11.80
C LYS A 236 -2.14 -8.21 11.30
N ARG A 237 -2.60 -9.44 11.07
CA ARG A 237 -1.76 -10.53 10.55
C ARG A 237 -1.17 -10.20 9.18
N PHE A 238 -1.90 -9.47 8.35
CA PHE A 238 -1.45 -9.11 7.02
C PHE A 238 -0.51 -7.89 7.00
N PHE A 239 -0.84 -6.83 7.74
CA PHE A 239 -0.08 -5.57 7.70
C PHE A 239 1.02 -5.46 8.78
N CYS A 240 0.93 -6.24 9.85
CA CYS A 240 1.85 -6.19 11.00
C CYS A 240 2.32 -7.60 11.44
N PRO A 241 2.80 -8.47 10.54
CA PRO A 241 3.15 -9.86 10.88
C PRO A 241 4.30 -9.99 11.89
N MET A 242 5.18 -8.99 11.98
CA MET A 242 6.33 -8.98 12.91
C MET A 242 6.04 -8.28 14.26
N CYS A 243 4.85 -7.70 14.43
CA CYS A 243 4.54 -6.80 15.55
C CYS A 243 4.08 -7.52 16.83
N GLU A 244 3.92 -8.85 16.83
CA GLU A 244 3.49 -9.61 18.01
C GLU A 244 4.36 -9.36 19.25
N LYS A 245 5.62 -8.93 19.07
CA LYS A 245 6.58 -8.68 20.16
C LYS A 245 6.46 -7.28 20.81
N SER A 246 5.74 -6.32 20.23
CA SER A 246 5.69 -4.91 20.69
C SER A 246 4.27 -4.32 20.63
N MET A 247 3.27 -5.06 21.15
CA MET A 247 1.86 -4.59 21.18
C MET A 247 1.65 -3.24 21.90
N ALA A 248 2.61 -2.78 22.71
CA ALA A 248 2.49 -1.52 23.46
C ALA A 248 2.66 -0.26 22.58
N ASP A 249 3.28 -0.37 21.39
CA ASP A 249 3.69 0.79 20.59
C ASP A 249 3.04 0.86 19.19
N GLU A 250 2.09 -0.02 18.88
CA GLU A 250 1.37 -0.02 17.60
C GLU A 250 0.47 1.22 17.47
N PHE A 251 0.58 1.95 16.35
CA PHE A 251 -0.29 3.10 16.07
C PHE A 251 -1.75 2.69 15.82
N MET A 252 -1.96 1.50 15.23
CA MET A 252 -3.28 0.92 14.98
C MET A 252 -3.76 0.08 16.18
N SER A 253 -4.56 0.69 17.06
CA SER A 253 -5.31 -0.05 18.08
C SER A 253 -6.62 -0.63 17.54
N ILE A 254 -7.18 -1.65 18.20
CA ILE A 254 -8.50 -2.20 17.83
C ILE A 254 -9.62 -1.14 17.86
N SER A 255 -9.53 -0.19 18.80
CA SER A 255 -10.48 0.94 18.89
C SER A 255 -10.35 1.86 17.68
N ARG A 256 -9.11 2.21 17.31
CA ARG A 256 -8.82 3.00 16.09
C ARG A 256 -9.31 2.27 14.83
N PHE A 257 -9.04 0.98 14.73
CA PHE A 257 -9.43 0.16 13.59
C PHE A 257 -10.94 0.21 13.32
N PHE A 258 -11.80 0.07 14.34
CA PHE A 258 -13.25 0.11 14.14
C PHE A 258 -13.86 1.52 14.14
N SER A 259 -13.08 2.57 14.42
CA SER A 259 -13.55 3.96 14.39
C SER A 259 -13.18 4.67 13.09
N ASN A 260 -11.89 4.75 12.79
CA ASN A 260 -11.38 5.52 11.64
C ASN A 260 -10.19 4.86 10.91
N GLY A 261 -9.95 3.57 11.13
CA GLY A 261 -8.82 2.83 10.57
C GLY A 261 -9.21 1.49 9.95
N PHE A 262 -10.46 1.34 9.47
CA PHE A 262 -10.98 0.05 9.08
C PHE A 262 -10.51 -0.38 7.68
N ALA A 263 -10.07 -1.64 7.59
CA ALA A 263 -9.92 -2.35 6.32
C ALA A 263 -10.52 -3.75 6.45
N LEU A 264 -11.09 -4.24 5.35
CA LEU A 264 -11.44 -5.65 5.24
C LEU A 264 -10.33 -6.35 4.46
N VAL A 265 -9.65 -7.29 5.12
CA VAL A 265 -8.58 -8.08 4.51
C VAL A 265 -9.02 -9.53 4.41
N VAL A 266 -8.84 -10.10 3.22
CA VAL A 266 -8.94 -11.54 2.98
C VAL A 266 -7.53 -12.03 2.65
N ASP A 267 -6.87 -12.63 3.64
CA ASP A 267 -5.57 -13.26 3.46
C ASP A 267 -5.76 -14.57 2.68
N LEU A 268 -5.07 -14.70 1.55
CA LEU A 268 -5.11 -15.84 0.65
C LEU A 268 -3.79 -16.63 0.67
N ARG A 269 -2.85 -16.26 1.54
CA ARG A 269 -1.59 -16.99 1.70
C ARG A 269 -1.83 -18.35 2.35
N SER A 270 -1.08 -19.35 1.89
CA SER A 270 -1.08 -20.71 2.44
C SER A 270 -0.33 -20.80 3.76
N THR A 271 0.68 -19.95 3.96
CA THR A 271 1.52 -19.86 5.16
C THR A 271 1.48 -18.45 5.74
N GLN A 272 1.80 -18.31 7.03
CA GLN A 272 1.79 -17.02 7.72
C GLN A 272 3.06 -16.19 7.50
N ASP A 273 4.02 -16.72 6.76
CA ASP A 273 5.25 -16.01 6.46
C ASP A 273 5.00 -14.93 5.38
N ASP A 274 5.79 -13.86 5.47
CA ASP A 274 5.80 -12.78 4.48
C ASP A 274 6.61 -13.14 3.23
N THR A 275 7.05 -14.39 3.09
CA THR A 275 7.82 -14.81 1.92
C THR A 275 6.94 -14.74 0.66
N THR A 276 7.48 -14.16 -0.41
CA THR A 276 6.81 -14.20 -1.72
C THR A 276 6.70 -15.64 -2.22
N GLY A 277 5.53 -16.03 -2.73
CA GLY A 277 5.28 -17.36 -3.30
C GLY A 277 4.28 -18.22 -2.51
N GLY A 278 3.80 -17.74 -1.36
CA GLY A 278 2.77 -18.42 -0.56
C GLY A 278 1.33 -18.13 -0.99
N GLY A 279 1.10 -17.21 -1.93
CA GLY A 279 -0.24 -16.80 -2.38
C GLY A 279 -1.01 -17.88 -3.15
N ARG A 280 -2.33 -17.72 -3.21
CA ARG A 280 -3.20 -18.63 -3.94
C ARG A 280 -3.15 -18.36 -5.43
N LYS A 281 -2.94 -19.40 -6.23
CA LYS A 281 -3.01 -19.30 -7.69
C LYS A 281 -4.45 -19.10 -8.14
N ILE A 282 -4.71 -18.01 -8.87
CA ILE A 282 -6.00 -17.70 -9.49
C ILE A 282 -5.76 -17.41 -10.96
N VAL A 283 -5.71 -18.47 -11.77
CA VAL A 283 -5.45 -18.38 -13.21
C VAL A 283 -6.50 -19.21 -13.92
N ASN A 284 -7.12 -18.65 -14.94
CA ASN A 284 -8.08 -19.35 -15.81
C ASN A 284 -9.39 -19.76 -15.12
N THR A 285 -9.86 -18.96 -14.17
CA THR A 285 -11.10 -19.23 -13.43
C THR A 285 -12.26 -18.55 -14.16
N GLN A 286 -13.37 -19.28 -14.36
CA GLN A 286 -14.58 -18.68 -14.96
C GLN A 286 -15.23 -17.65 -14.03
N SER A 287 -14.97 -17.74 -12.71
CA SER A 287 -15.71 -16.99 -11.69
C SER A 287 -14.85 -16.17 -10.72
N GLY A 288 -13.51 -16.26 -10.75
CA GLY A 288 -12.65 -15.50 -9.84
C GLY A 288 -12.90 -15.77 -8.35
N VAL A 289 -12.81 -14.70 -7.55
CA VAL A 289 -13.24 -14.64 -6.15
C VAL A 289 -14.52 -13.80 -6.09
N LEU A 290 -15.61 -14.40 -5.63
CA LEU A 290 -16.86 -13.72 -5.35
C LEU A 290 -16.97 -13.45 -3.85
N MET A 291 -17.26 -12.20 -3.50
CA MET A 291 -17.50 -11.78 -2.13
C MET A 291 -18.95 -11.32 -1.99
N GLU A 292 -19.68 -11.90 -1.04
CA GLU A 292 -20.96 -11.40 -0.58
C GLU A 292 -20.76 -10.78 0.80
N ILE A 293 -20.93 -9.46 0.86
CA ILE A 293 -20.69 -8.65 2.06
C ILE A 293 -22.04 -8.24 2.63
N ASN A 294 -22.35 -8.76 3.81
CA ASN A 294 -23.55 -8.42 4.57
C ASN A 294 -23.22 -7.27 5.52
N LYS A 295 -23.93 -6.15 5.37
CA LYS A 295 -23.74 -4.94 6.19
C LYS A 295 -25.07 -4.38 6.66
N ARG A 296 -24.98 -3.49 7.66
CA ARG A 296 -26.09 -2.64 8.05
C ARG A 296 -26.05 -1.30 7.34
N ALA A 297 -27.17 -0.59 7.36
CA ALA A 297 -27.24 0.77 6.89
C ALA A 297 -26.20 1.65 7.61
N THR A 298 -25.63 2.60 6.89
CA THR A 298 -24.69 3.61 7.39
C THR A 298 -25.34 4.98 7.36
N THR A 299 -24.67 5.98 7.93
CA THR A 299 -25.16 7.37 7.93
C THR A 299 -24.86 8.11 6.63
N ALA A 300 -23.81 7.68 5.91
CA ALA A 300 -23.35 8.28 4.67
C ALA A 300 -22.97 7.19 3.65
N ASP A 301 -22.94 7.60 2.38
CA ASP A 301 -22.43 6.77 1.30
C ASP A 301 -20.93 6.54 1.47
N VAL A 302 -20.47 5.34 1.10
CA VAL A 302 -19.09 4.91 1.29
C VAL A 302 -18.46 4.61 -0.07
N GLN A 303 -17.20 5.00 -0.24
CA GLN A 303 -16.39 4.58 -1.38
C GLN A 303 -15.49 3.42 -0.95
N CYS A 304 -15.62 2.27 -1.62
CA CYS A 304 -14.84 1.06 -1.41
C CYS A 304 -13.77 0.95 -2.50
N ASN A 305 -12.50 0.93 -2.11
CA ASN A 305 -11.35 0.76 -2.99
C ASN A 305 -10.84 -0.67 -2.84
N ILE A 306 -10.90 -1.45 -3.91
CA ILE A 306 -10.58 -2.88 -3.92
C ILE A 306 -9.17 -3.08 -4.47
N PHE A 307 -8.28 -3.54 -3.62
CA PHE A 307 -6.90 -3.85 -3.94
C PHE A 307 -6.68 -5.35 -4.02
N VAL A 308 -5.89 -5.77 -5.00
CA VAL A 308 -5.37 -7.13 -5.12
C VAL A 308 -3.88 -7.08 -4.84
N VAL A 309 -3.43 -7.87 -3.87
CA VAL A 309 -2.01 -8.04 -3.56
C VAL A 309 -1.55 -9.38 -4.11
N SER A 310 -0.53 -9.37 -4.96
CA SER A 310 0.03 -10.54 -5.63
C SER A 310 1.54 -10.61 -5.49
N ASP A 311 2.10 -11.82 -5.57
CA ASP A 311 3.54 -11.98 -5.75
C ASP A 311 3.89 -11.83 -7.23
N ALA A 312 4.85 -10.98 -7.52
CA ALA A 312 5.37 -10.78 -8.85
C ALA A 312 6.84 -11.19 -8.94
N LEU A 313 7.26 -11.59 -10.14
CA LEU A 313 8.62 -12.03 -10.45
C LEU A 313 9.14 -11.30 -11.69
N LEU A 314 10.26 -10.60 -11.54
CA LEU A 314 11.07 -10.12 -12.66
C LEU A 314 12.17 -11.14 -12.92
N ASN A 315 12.15 -11.76 -14.09
CA ASN A 315 13.17 -12.72 -14.49
C ASN A 315 14.16 -12.05 -15.44
N PHE A 316 15.44 -12.20 -15.12
CA PHE A 316 16.55 -11.74 -15.94
C PHE A 316 17.35 -12.94 -16.43
N ALA A 317 17.76 -12.90 -17.68
CA ALA A 317 18.66 -13.88 -18.29
C ALA A 317 19.70 -13.13 -19.12
N SER A 318 20.97 -13.45 -18.94
CA SER A 318 22.07 -12.81 -19.68
C SER A 318 22.01 -11.27 -19.66
N ARG A 319 21.65 -10.69 -18.51
CA ARG A 319 21.50 -9.23 -18.28
C ARG A 319 20.32 -8.56 -18.99
N ASP A 320 19.43 -9.34 -19.59
CA ASP A 320 18.18 -8.86 -20.19
C ASP A 320 16.96 -9.30 -19.38
N LEU A 321 15.92 -8.49 -19.43
CA LEU A 321 14.61 -8.88 -18.91
C LEU A 321 14.06 -9.99 -19.80
N SER A 322 13.87 -11.18 -19.23
CA SER A 322 13.35 -12.35 -19.95
C SER A 322 11.84 -12.48 -19.84
N SER A 323 11.27 -12.16 -18.66
CA SER A 323 9.82 -12.16 -18.45
C SER A 323 9.43 -11.45 -17.15
N ILE A 324 8.19 -10.98 -17.12
CA ILE A 324 7.51 -10.52 -15.92
C ILE A 324 6.35 -11.47 -15.63
N GLN A 325 6.18 -11.87 -14.38
CA GLN A 325 5.08 -12.73 -13.95
C GLN A 325 4.35 -12.10 -12.77
N TYR A 326 3.01 -12.17 -12.80
CA TYR A 326 2.09 -11.73 -11.74
C TYR A 326 1.16 -12.88 -11.36
#